data_AF-A0A938MLQ8-F1
#
_entry.id   AF-A0A938MLQ8-F1
#
_cell.length_a   1.000
_cell.length_b   1.000
_cell.length_c   1.000
_cell.angle_alpha   90.00
_cell.angle_beta   90.00
_cell.angle_gamma   90.00
#
_symmetry.space_group_name_H-M   'P 1'
#
loop_
_entity.id
_entity.type
_entity.pdbx_description
1 polymer ?
#
loop_
_entity_poly.entity_id
_entity_poly.type
_entity_poly.pdbx_seq_one_letter_code
_entity_poly.pdbx_strand_id
1 'polypeptide(L)' 'MVKTIQATFDGKVLRPDEPLPLEPNARVRITVESVERSKGKAASFLRTARSLKIEGPPDWAV' A
#
# COMPACT_ATOMS: atom_id res chain seq x y z
N MET A 1 7.56 5.55 -27.00
CA MET A 1 8.25 5.71 -25.70
C MET A 1 7.71 4.65 -24.75
N VAL A 2 8.58 3.92 -24.05
CA VAL A 2 8.19 2.94 -23.05
C VAL A 2 8.48 3.57 -21.69
N LYS A 3 7.45 3.77 -20.85
CA LYS A 3 7.59 4.28 -19.49
C LYS A 3 6.97 3.27 -18.54
N THR A 4 7.75 2.78 -17.59
CA THR A 4 7.25 1.95 -16.49
C THR A 4 6.75 2.88 -15.40
N ILE A 5 5.50 2.69 -14.97
CA ILE A 5 4.88 3.44 -13.89
C ILE A 5 4.40 2.46 -12.81
N GLN A 6 4.40 2.93 -11.57
CA GLN A 6 3.75 2.21 -10.48
C GLN A 6 2.25 2.53 -10.51
N ALA A 7 1.45 1.50 -10.28
CA ALA A 7 0.01 1.62 -10.22
C ALA A 7 -0.56 0.69 -9.15
N THR A 8 -1.50 1.22 -8.36
CA THR A 8 -2.20 0.47 -7.34
C THR A 8 -3.53 -0.04 -7.88
N PHE A 9 -3.80 -1.33 -7.74
CA PHE A 9 -5.11 -1.91 -8.03
C PHE A 9 -6.07 -1.65 -6.86
N ASP A 10 -7.15 -0.91 -7.09
CA ASP A 10 -8.14 -0.56 -6.04
C ASP A 10 -9.25 -1.61 -5.87
N GLY A 11 -9.16 -2.74 -6.59
CA GLY A 11 -10.19 -3.78 -6.65
C GLY A 11 -11.08 -3.70 -7.88
N LYS A 12 -11.07 -2.58 -8.61
CA LYS A 12 -11.82 -2.42 -9.88
C LYS A 12 -10.91 -1.92 -11.00
N VAL A 13 -10.04 -0.96 -10.72
CA VAL A 13 -9.18 -0.30 -11.71
C VAL A 13 -7.74 -0.20 -11.23
N LEU A 14 -6.81 -0.16 -12.19
CA LEU A 14 -5.41 0.20 -11.94
C LEU A 14 -5.30 1.72 -11.90
N ARG A 15 -4.90 2.27 -10.75
CA ARG A 15 -4.67 3.70 -10.57
C ARG A 15 -3.18 3.99 -10.61
N PRO A 16 -2.67 4.75 -11.58
CA PRO A 16 -1.29 5.23 -11.56
C PRO A 16 -1.01 6.03 -10.29
N ASP A 17 0.14 5.82 -9.67
CA ASP A 17 0.57 6.63 -8.53
C ASP A 17 1.02 8.03 -8.97
N GLU A 18 1.43 8.17 -10.24
CA GLU A 18 1.81 9.43 -10.88
C GLU A 18 0.88 9.76 -12.06
N PRO A 19 0.62 11.05 -12.35
CA PRO A 19 -0.12 11.47 -13.54
C PRO A 19 0.54 10.96 -14.82
N LEU A 20 -0.27 10.36 -15.69
CA LEU A 20 0.20 9.87 -16.98
C LEU A 20 -0.20 10.87 -18.06
N PRO A 21 0.76 11.55 -18.73
CA PRO A 21 0.47 12.53 -19.77
C PRO A 21 0.11 11.80 -21.07
N LEU A 22 -1.07 11.18 -21.11
CA LEU A 22 -1.62 10.54 -22.29
C LEU A 22 -2.72 11.40 -22.88
N GLU A 23 -2.74 11.47 -24.20
CA GLU A 23 -3.86 12.06 -24.94
C GLU A 23 -5.14 11.22 -24.74
N PRO A 24 -6.32 11.86 -24.77
CA PRO A 24 -7.59 11.14 -24.78
C PRO A 24 -7.64 10.09 -25.89
N ASN A 25 -8.19 8.89 -25.60
CA ASN A 25 -8.29 7.76 -26.53
C ASN A 25 -6.95 7.17 -27.01
N ALA A 26 -5.84 7.44 -26.32
CA ALA A 26 -4.58 6.78 -26.61
C ALA A 26 -4.66 5.27 -26.34
N ARG A 27 -4.35 4.45 -27.34
CA ARG A 27 -4.29 2.99 -27.20
C ARG A 27 -2.97 2.58 -26.56
N VAL A 28 -3.04 1.97 -25.38
CA VAL A 28 -1.87 1.52 -24.61
C VAL A 28 -1.83 0.01 -24.47
N ARG A 29 -0.63 -0.55 -24.34
CA ARG A 29 -0.41 -1.96 -23.97
C ARG A 29 0.08 -1.99 -22.53
N ILE A 30 -0.63 -2.71 -21.67
CA ILE A 30 -0.31 -2.83 -20.24
C ILE A 30 0.34 -4.20 -20.02
N THR A 31 1.50 -4.21 -19.38
CA THR A 31 2.11 -5.42 -18.81
C THR A 31 1.94 -5.32 -17.30
N VAL A 32 1.27 -6.31 -16.69
CA VAL A 32 1.07 -6.36 -15.24
C VAL A 32 2.10 -7.31 -14.65
N GLU A 33 3.00 -6.76 -13.85
CA GLU A 33 3.96 -7.56 -13.07
C GLU A 33 3.58 -7.44 -11.59
N SER A 34 3.33 -8.59 -10.95
CA SER A 34 3.10 -8.64 -9.52
C SER A 34 4.42 -8.39 -8.79
N VAL A 35 4.69 -7.13 -8.46
CA VAL A 35 5.75 -6.80 -7.50
C VAL A 35 5.32 -7.33 -6.15
N GLU A 36 6.13 -8.20 -5.56
CA GLU A 36 5.89 -8.70 -4.21
C GLU A 36 5.75 -7.47 -3.31
N ARG A 37 4.54 -7.22 -2.78
CA ARG A 37 4.34 -6.20 -1.76
C ARG A 37 5.42 -6.47 -0.75
N SER A 38 6.34 -5.51 -0.56
CA SER A 38 7.17 -5.45 0.64
C SER A 38 6.19 -5.72 1.77
N LYS A 39 6.27 -6.92 2.34
CA LYS A 39 5.54 -7.28 3.54
C LYS A 39 6.19 -6.44 4.62
N GLY A 40 5.94 -5.13 4.60
CA GLY A 40 6.10 -4.30 5.77
C GLY A 40 5.35 -5.06 6.83
N LYS A 41 6.10 -5.65 7.76
CA LYS A 41 5.58 -6.59 8.77
C LYS A 41 4.28 -5.99 9.27
N ALA A 42 3.17 -6.73 9.14
CA ALA A 42 1.88 -6.27 9.62
C ALA A 42 2.10 -5.70 11.03
N ALA A 43 1.96 -4.38 11.16
CA ALA A 43 2.30 -3.69 12.38
C ALA A 43 1.23 -4.08 13.40
N SER A 44 1.56 -5.06 14.25
CA SER A 44 0.66 -5.51 15.30
C SER A 44 0.58 -4.42 16.35
N PHE A 45 -0.59 -3.78 16.46
CA PHE A 45 -0.87 -2.78 17.48
C PHE A 45 -0.48 -3.29 18.89
N LEU A 46 -0.87 -4.52 19.24
CA LEU A 46 -0.53 -5.12 20.54
C LEU A 46 0.98 -5.33 20.73
N ARG A 47 1.71 -5.69 19.66
CA ARG A 47 3.17 -5.81 19.70
C ARG A 47 3.84 -4.46 19.93
N THR A 48 3.34 -3.40 19.30
CA THR A 48 3.80 -2.03 19.49
C THR A 48 3.48 -1.53 20.90
N ALA A 49 2.25 -1.72 21.38
CA ALA A 49 1.82 -1.35 22.74
C ALA A 49 2.68 -2.03 23.82
N ARG A 50 2.98 -3.32 23.66
CA ARG A 50 3.89 -4.04 24.58
C ARG A 50 5.32 -3.48 24.54
N SER A 51 5.83 -3.09 23.38
CA SER A 51 7.19 -2.53 23.27
C SER A 51 7.33 -1.16 23.92
N LEU A 52 6.23 -0.40 23.97
CA LEU A 52 6.18 0.92 24.60
C LEU A 52 6.15 0.86 26.13
N LYS A 53 6.02 -0.34 26.73
CA LYS A 53 5.98 -0.56 28.19
C LYS A 53 5.06 0.44 28.89
N ILE A 54 3.86 0.62 28.33
CA ILE A 54 2.89 1.59 28.84
C ILE A 54 2.49 1.12 30.24
N GLU A 55 2.84 1.93 31.25
CA GLU A 55 2.40 1.72 32.63
C GLU A 55 0.95 2.13 32.77
N GLY A 56 0.17 1.27 33.42
CA GLY A 56 -1.25 1.45 33.62
C GLY A 56 -1.64 1.45 35.07
N PRO A 57 -2.69 2.18 35.45
CA PRO A 57 -3.32 1.97 36.73
C PRO A 57 -3.86 0.53 36.82
N PRO A 58 -3.98 -0.01 38.04
CA PRO A 58 -4.32 -1.42 38.28
C PRO A 58 -5.73 -1.83 37.83
N ASP A 59 -6.56 -0.90 37.36
CA ASP A 59 -7.95 -1.11 36.92
C ASP A 59 -8.10 -1.38 35.41
N TRP A 60 -7.00 -1.47 34.64
CA TRP A 60 -7.04 -1.70 33.18
C TRP A 60 -7.35 -3.13 32.73
N ALA A 61 -7.39 -4.08 33.65
CA ALA A 61 -7.84 -5.44 33.39
C ALA A 61 -9.17 -5.67 34.11
N VAL A 62 -10.27 -5.31 33.44
CA VAL A 62 -11.63 -5.71 33.84
C VAL A 62 -12.15 -6.73 32.83
#